data_AF-A0A261QC39-F1
#
_entry.id   AF-A0A261QC39-F1
#
_cell.length_a   1.000
_cell.length_b   1.000
_cell.length_c   1.000
_cell.angle_alpha   90.00
_cell.angle_beta   90.00
_cell.angle_gamma   90.00
#
_symmetry.space_group_name_H-M   'P 1'
#
loop_
_entity.id
_entity.type
_entity.pdbx_description
1 polymer ?
#
loop_
_entity_poly.entity_id
_entity_poly.type
_entity_poly.pdbx_seq_one_letter_code
_entity_poly.pdbx_strand_id
1 'polypeptide(L)'
;METTCLPFASYLEDLIQQRQYVKVQYFSELHELITLDALFVTLTDPGDGPVALLSSGEQIAVSQLVSAGGRFAPAYWGYELYCETCDF
;
A
#
# COMPACT_ATOMS: atom_id res chain seq x y z
N MET A 1 -24.57 -2.16 5.14
CA MET A 1 -23.96 -1.19 4.21
C MET A 1 -22.52 -1.62 4.02
N GLU A 2 -22.22 -2.41 3.00
CA GLU A 2 -20.88 -2.97 2.78
C GLU A 2 -20.59 -2.96 1.29
N THR A 3 -20.00 -1.89 0.78
CA THR A 3 -19.40 -1.93 -0.55
C THR A 3 -18.45 -0.74 -0.67
N THR A 4 -17.15 -1.00 -0.84
CA THR A 4 -16.21 -0.39 -1.82
C THR A 4 -14.73 -0.52 -1.36
N CYS A 5 -14.25 -1.72 -0.99
CA CYS A 5 -12.80 -1.99 -0.85
C CYS A 5 -12.16 -2.61 -2.12
N LEU A 6 -12.98 -2.97 -3.11
CA LEU A 6 -12.59 -3.78 -4.27
C LEU A 6 -11.57 -3.16 -5.25
N PRO A 7 -11.40 -1.82 -5.44
CA PRO A 7 -10.47 -1.33 -6.47
C PRO A 7 -8.99 -1.46 -6.08
N PHE A 8 -8.65 -1.22 -4.81
CA PHE A 8 -7.26 -1.11 -4.39
C PHE A 8 -6.64 -2.47 -4.08
N ALA A 9 -7.36 -3.37 -3.42
CA ALA A 9 -6.89 -4.74 -3.19
C ALA A 9 -6.62 -5.47 -4.52
N SER A 10 -7.53 -5.37 -5.50
CA SER A 10 -7.29 -5.93 -6.84
C SER A 10 -6.08 -5.32 -7.55
N TYR A 11 -5.83 -4.02 -7.33
CA TYR A 11 -4.62 -3.38 -7.85
C TYR A 11 -3.33 -3.91 -7.21
N LEU A 12 -3.35 -4.16 -5.89
CA LEU A 12 -2.21 -4.77 -5.20
C LEU A 12 -1.96 -6.20 -5.70
N GLU A 13 -3.02 -6.97 -5.98
CA GLU A 13 -2.90 -8.28 -6.63
C GLU A 13 -2.27 -8.19 -8.02
N ASP A 14 -2.63 -7.19 -8.82
CA ASP A 14 -1.99 -6.96 -10.12
C ASP A 14 -0.49 -6.68 -9.97
N LEU A 15 -0.07 -5.91 -8.96
CA LEU A 15 1.34 -5.66 -8.67
C LEU A 15 2.09 -6.95 -8.31
N ILE A 16 1.46 -7.85 -7.54
CA ILE A 16 2.02 -9.17 -7.20
C ILE A 16 2.22 -10.01 -8.46
N GLN A 17 1.21 -10.06 -9.35
CA GLN A 17 1.30 -10.83 -10.60
C GLN A 17 2.38 -10.28 -11.54
N GLN A 18 2.50 -8.96 -11.61
CA GLN A 18 3.49 -8.30 -12.47
C GLN A 18 4.92 -8.35 -11.92
N ARG A 19 5.09 -8.65 -10.63
CA ARG A 19 6.39 -8.72 -9.93
C ARG A 19 7.23 -7.45 -10.15
N GLN A 20 6.59 -6.30 -10.05
CA GLN A 20 7.25 -5.01 -10.24
C GLN A 20 7.68 -4.40 -8.90
N TYR A 21 8.89 -3.84 -8.87
CA TYR A 21 9.29 -2.93 -7.81
C TYR A 21 8.57 -1.61 -8.00
N VAL A 22 7.87 -1.17 -6.97
CA VAL A 22 7.13 0.08 -6.96
C VAL A 22 7.46 0.87 -5.71
N LYS A 23 7.33 2.20 -5.79
CA LYS A 23 7.32 3.06 -4.62
C LYS A 23 6.09 2.71 -3.77
N VAL A 24 6.32 2.33 -2.51
CA VAL A 24 5.33 2.03 -1.49
C VAL A 24 5.42 3.07 -0.40
N GLN A 25 4.27 3.59 0.01
CA GLN A 25 4.17 4.54 1.11
C GLN A 25 3.16 4.03 2.13
N TYR A 26 3.51 4.05 3.41
CA TYR A 26 2.63 3.63 4.49
C TYR A 26 3.00 4.32 5.80
N PHE A 27 2.06 4.36 6.73
CA PHE A 27 2.34 4.81 8.09
C PHE A 27 2.76 3.63 8.98
N SER A 28 3.86 3.80 9.71
CA SER A 28 4.26 2.86 10.76
C SER A 28 3.28 2.95 11.95
N GLU A 29 3.41 2.01 12.90
CA GLU A 29 2.65 2.06 14.16
C GLU A 29 2.93 3.34 14.98
N LEU A 30 4.11 3.94 14.80
CA LEU A 30 4.49 5.22 15.42
C LEU A 30 3.99 6.44 14.61
N HIS A 31 3.17 6.20 13.58
CA HIS A 31 2.62 7.21 12.68
C HIS A 31 3.68 7.98 11.88
N GLU A 32 4.81 7.34 11.59
CA GLU A 32 5.84 7.86 10.70
C GLU A 32 5.51 7.47 9.26
N LEU A 33 5.60 8.40 8.31
CA LEU A 33 5.44 8.08 6.90
C LEU A 33 6.72 7.43 6.38
N ILE A 34 6.63 6.14 6.06
CA ILE A 34 7.71 5.38 5.45
C ILE A 34 7.50 5.38 3.93
N THR A 35 8.58 5.61 3.18
CA THR A 35 8.61 5.49 1.72
C THR A 35 9.78 4.59 1.32
N LEU A 36 9.49 3.54 0.56
CA LEU A 36 10.53 2.64 0.01
C LEU A 36 10.13 2.09 -1.36
N ASP A 37 11.10 1.58 -2.11
CA ASP A 37 10.84 0.78 -3.30
C ASP A 37 10.84 -0.71 -2.94
N ALA A 38 9.73 -1.39 -3.19
CA ALA A 38 9.57 -2.80 -2.85
C ALA A 38 8.66 -3.53 -3.85
N LEU A 39 8.74 -4.86 -3.82
CA LEU A 39 7.83 -5.75 -4.53
C LEU A 39 6.80 -6.32 -3.56
N PHE A 40 5.53 -6.34 -3.97
CA PHE A 40 4.48 -7.07 -3.25
C PHE A 40 4.59 -8.56 -3.57
N VAL A 41 4.70 -9.39 -2.54
CA VAL A 41 4.89 -10.85 -2.66
C VAL A 41 3.56 -11.59 -2.57
N THR A 42 2.74 -11.22 -1.60
CA THR A 42 1.42 -11.83 -1.37
C THR A 42 0.54 -10.89 -0.54
N LEU A 43 -0.77 -11.07 -0.64
CA LEU A 43 -1.75 -10.55 0.32
C LEU A 43 -2.24 -11.73 1.18
N THR A 44 -2.35 -11.53 2.48
CA THR A 44 -2.92 -12.51 3.43
C THR A 44 -3.98 -11.84 4.28
N ASP A 45 -4.94 -12.61 4.79
CA ASP A 45 -5.93 -12.12 5.76
C ASP A 45 -5.87 -13.00 7.02
N PRO A 46 -5.07 -12.63 8.03
CA PRO A 46 -4.96 -13.38 9.28
C PRO A 46 -6.19 -13.24 10.20
N GLY A 47 -7.26 -12.55 9.78
CA GLY A 47 -8.50 -12.37 10.54
C GLY A 47 -8.66 -10.99 11.20
N ASP A 48 -7.63 -10.15 11.15
CA ASP A 48 -7.67 -8.73 11.57
C ASP A 48 -7.63 -7.77 10.36
N GLY A 49 -7.94 -8.31 9.17
CA GLY A 49 -7.91 -7.59 7.91
C GLY A 49 -6.68 -7.90 7.05
N PRO A 50 -6.69 -7.43 5.79
CA PRO A 50 -5.68 -7.80 4.82
C PRO A 50 -4.31 -7.18 5.13
N VAL A 51 -3.26 -8.00 4.97
CA VAL A 51 -1.85 -7.68 5.18
C VAL A 51 -1.08 -7.96 3.90
N ALA A 52 -0.27 -6.99 3.48
CA ALA A 52 0.66 -7.13 2.36
C ALA A 52 2.04 -7.55 2.86
N LEU A 53 2.60 -8.60 2.26
CA LEU A 53 3.99 -8.99 2.47
C LEU A 53 4.86 -8.40 1.34
N LEU A 54 5.89 -7.65 1.72
CA LEU A 54 6.88 -7.10 0.79
C LEU A 54 8.09 -8.02 0.62
N SER A 55 8.85 -7.82 -0.45
CA SER A 55 10.10 -8.54 -0.72
C SER A 55 11.20 -8.30 0.33
N SER A 56 11.09 -7.22 1.12
CA SER A 56 11.96 -6.94 2.28
C SER A 56 11.66 -7.87 3.46
N GLY A 57 10.54 -8.60 3.45
CA GLY A 57 10.02 -9.36 4.58
C GLY A 57 9.06 -8.56 5.47
N GLU A 58 8.85 -7.28 5.19
CA GLU A 58 7.92 -6.42 5.92
C GLU A 58 6.47 -6.82 5.66
N GLN A 59 5.67 -6.80 6.72
CA GLN A 59 4.24 -7.05 6.70
C GLN A 59 3.52 -5.75 7.04
N ILE A 60 2.67 -5.28 6.13
CA ILE A 60 2.00 -3.99 6.24
C ILE A 60 0.49 -4.23 6.18
N ALA A 61 -0.25 -3.75 7.18
CA ALA A 61 -1.70 -3.78 7.09
C ALA A 61 -2.15 -2.91 5.92
N VAL A 62 -3.07 -3.38 5.07
CA VAL A 62 -3.53 -2.62 3.90
C VAL A 62 -4.21 -1.31 4.32
N SER A 63 -4.75 -1.23 5.54
CA SER A 63 -5.28 -0.01 6.14
C SER A 63 -4.20 1.06 6.44
N GLN A 64 -2.92 0.67 6.57
CA GLN A 64 -1.79 1.57 6.78
C GLN A 64 -1.17 2.06 5.47
N LEU A 65 -1.48 1.40 4.33
CA LEU A 65 -0.97 1.81 3.03
C LEU A 65 -1.55 3.17 2.63
N VAL A 66 -0.66 4.08 2.27
CA VAL A 66 -0.98 5.38 1.69
C VAL A 66 -1.02 5.27 0.16
N SER A 67 0.03 4.71 -0.43
CA SER A 67 0.11 4.51 -1.88
C SER A 67 1.01 3.32 -2.24
N ALA A 68 0.79 2.77 -3.43
CA ALA A 68 1.65 1.79 -4.06
C ALA A 68 1.70 2.08 -5.57
N GLY A 69 2.89 2.16 -6.15
CA GLY A 69 3.05 2.39 -7.59
C GLY A 69 2.37 3.65 -8.12
N GLY A 70 2.32 4.70 -7.29
CA GLY A 70 1.66 5.97 -7.61
C GLY A 70 0.14 5.95 -7.48
N ARG A 71 -0.48 4.82 -7.12
CA ARG A 71 -1.91 4.74 -6.83
C ARG A 71 -2.15 4.84 -5.33
N PHE A 72 -3.01 5.79 -4.94
CA PHE A 72 -3.36 6.00 -3.54
C PHE A 72 -4.43 5.02 -3.07
N ALA A 73 -4.31 4.58 -1.81
CA ALA A 73 -5.34 3.82 -1.15
C ALA A 73 -6.61 4.68 -0.97
N PRO A 74 -7.82 4.09 -0.91
CA PRO A 74 -9.07 4.85 -0.89
C PRO A 74 -9.17 5.86 0.26
N ALA A 75 -8.61 5.53 1.42
CA ALA A 75 -8.57 6.41 2.60
C ALA A 75 -7.72 7.68 2.38
N TYR A 76 -6.84 7.66 1.37
CA TYR A 76 -5.90 8.72 1.04
C TYR A 76 -6.16 9.29 -0.37
N TRP A 77 -7.36 9.07 -0.93
CA TRP A 77 -7.72 9.70 -2.20
C TRP A 77 -7.58 11.23 -2.09
N GLY A 78 -6.78 11.84 -2.97
CA GLY A 78 -6.50 13.29 -2.95
C GLY A 78 -5.28 13.70 -2.12
N TYR A 79 -4.58 12.77 -1.45
CA TYR A 79 -3.28 13.04 -0.83
C TYR A 79 -2.15 13.25 -1.85
N GLU A 80 -2.40 12.95 -3.13
CA GLU A 80 -1.52 13.27 -4.27
C GLU A 80 -0.97 14.69 -4.19
N LEU A 81 -1.84 15.66 -3.90
CA LEU A 81 -1.50 17.09 -3.81
C LEU A 81 -0.53 17.44 -2.67
N TYR A 82 -0.38 16.57 -1.68
CA TYR A 82 0.45 16.79 -0.49
C TYR A 82 1.72 15.93 -0.49
N CYS A 83 1.83 14.93 -1.36
CA CYS A 83 3.02 14.08 -1.48
C CYS A 83 4.03 14.61 -2.53
N GLU A 84 3.65 15.56 -3.38
CA GLU A 84 4.55 16.24 -4.33
C GLU A 84 5.65 17.09 -3.65
N THR A 85 5.67 17.20 -2.32
CA THR A 85 6.67 17.99 -1.58
C THR A 85 7.91 17.21 -1.15
N CYS A 86 8.05 15.93 -1.51
CA CYS A 86 9.20 15.10 -1.14
C CYS A 86 9.99 14.58 -2.35
N ASP A 87 10.32 15.47 -3.29
CA ASP A 87 11.42 15.27 -4.23
C ASP A 87 12.48 16.36 -3.95
N PHE A 88 13.56 15.99 -3.24
CA PHE A 88 14.81 16.76 -3.16
C PHE A 88 16.00 15.82 -3.43
#